data_AF-A0A5M9JK87-F1
#
_entry.id   AF-A0A5M9JK87-F1
#
_cell.length_a   1.000
_cell.length_b   1.000
_cell.length_c   1.000
_cell.angle_alpha   90.00
_cell.angle_beta   90.00
_cell.angle_gamma   90.00
#
_symmetry.space_group_name_H-M   'P 1'
#
loop_
_entity.id
_entity.type
_entity.pdbx_description
1 polymer ?
#
loop_
_entity_poly.entity_id
_entity_poly.type
_entity_poly.pdbx_seq_one_letter_code
_entity_poly.pdbx_strand_id
1 'polypeptide(L)'
;MIITAVTFVRVYGELEFTFSMLKIMLVQTMNQSASAYWKDPGAFVQYLGIGGSLGRFLGFWTTLNNALYAYSGIENIAVAAAETKNPRQAIPMAAKRIFIRILLFYVLTIFMVGLVVPSNDPSLFKSSGTASESPFVIAAKNAGIKVVPSIINAVVLTLPGLLGILIFTRVNRAGVPYVAATLYAIFMCLGYMTLSSTASEVFTWLQDLVSIATLVNWICILLIYLRFLYGCKKQGIDRHTELPWAAPLQPYTSWASLALFVILLFTGGYTTFIHGHWDNETFISSYLNIPLILVLFFGYKYYAKTTMVSLEEMPIRGFIEIYQQNPEPQEKPKTGLRRLNILWS
;
A
#
# COMPACT_ATOMS: atom_id res chain seq x y z
N MET A 1 5.91 8.92 18.03
CA MET A 1 5.34 9.31 16.72
C MET A 1 5.34 10.83 16.52
N ILE A 2 4.61 11.63 17.32
CA ILE A 2 4.57 13.11 17.15
C ILE A 2 5.96 13.73 17.26
N ILE A 3 6.76 13.34 18.26
CA ILE A 3 8.11 13.90 18.45
C ILE A 3 9.04 13.57 17.27
N THR A 4 9.05 12.32 16.79
CA THR A 4 9.91 11.87 15.68
C THR A 4 9.49 12.47 14.33
N ALA A 5 8.19 12.56 14.05
CA ALA A 5 7.65 13.21 12.86
C ALA A 5 7.93 14.72 12.85
N VAL A 6 8.00 15.35 14.03
CA VAL A 6 8.21 16.79 14.18
C VAL A 6 9.70 17.19 14.15
N THR A 7 10.63 16.29 14.48
CA THR A 7 12.06 16.65 14.68
C THR A 7 13.03 15.99 13.70
N PHE A 8 12.66 14.90 13.04
CA PHE A 8 13.64 14.00 12.42
C PHE A 8 13.24 13.42 11.04
N VAL A 9 12.55 14.17 10.18
CA VAL A 9 12.18 13.70 8.81
C VAL A 9 13.39 13.14 8.03
N ARG A 10 14.58 13.71 8.24
CA ARG A 10 15.84 13.26 7.62
C ARG A 10 16.36 11.93 8.16
N VAL A 11 16.08 11.62 9.43
CA VAL A 11 16.53 10.38 10.12
C VAL A 11 15.47 9.29 10.06
N TYR A 12 14.21 9.63 9.80
CA TYR A 12 13.12 8.66 9.65
C TYR A 12 13.43 7.58 8.61
N GLY A 13 13.94 7.97 7.44
CA GLY A 13 14.33 7.00 6.40
C GLY A 13 15.50 6.09 6.80
N GLU A 14 16.44 6.59 7.62
CA GLU A 14 17.57 5.81 8.16
C GLU A 14 17.11 4.85 9.28
N LEU A 15 16.15 5.28 10.11
CA LEU A 15 15.53 4.44 11.13
C LEU A 15 14.72 3.31 10.51
N GLU A 16 13.88 3.61 9.50
CA GLU A 16 13.08 2.61 8.80
C GLU A 16 13.98 1.55 8.12
N PHE A 17 15.11 1.98 7.55
CA PHE A 17 16.15 1.07 7.04
C PHE A 17 16.74 0.20 8.14
N THR A 18 17.18 0.80 9.24
CA THR A 18 17.83 0.09 10.35
C THR A 18 16.88 -0.96 10.94
N PHE A 19 15.60 -0.60 11.12
CA PHE A 19 14.57 -1.53 11.59
C PHE A 19 14.26 -2.61 10.57
N SER A 20 14.27 -2.31 9.27
CA SER A 20 14.06 -3.33 8.22
C SER A 20 15.23 -4.31 8.13
N MET A 21 16.47 -3.84 8.27
CA MET A 21 17.65 -4.69 8.34
C MET A 21 17.65 -5.55 9.60
N LEU A 22 17.28 -4.98 10.76
CA LEU A 22 17.08 -5.75 11.99
C LEU A 22 16.02 -6.84 11.83
N LYS A 23 14.90 -6.55 11.15
CA LYS A 23 13.88 -7.57 10.84
C LYS A 23 14.47 -8.71 10.01
N ILE A 24 15.23 -8.42 8.96
CA ILE A 24 15.85 -9.46 8.12
C ILE A 24 16.86 -10.28 8.92
N MET A 25 17.73 -9.63 9.70
CA MET A 25 18.72 -10.31 10.54
C MET A 25 18.06 -11.21 11.59
N LEU A 26 16.96 -10.75 12.20
CA LEU A 26 16.17 -11.52 13.16
C LEU A 26 15.63 -12.80 12.50
N VAL A 27 15.11 -12.73 11.28
CA VAL A 27 14.58 -13.94 10.65
C VAL A 27 15.70 -14.89 10.17
N GLN A 28 16.86 -14.37 9.78
CA GLN A 28 18.01 -15.22 9.42
C GLN A 28 18.57 -16.01 10.60
N THR A 29 18.62 -15.43 11.81
CA THR A 29 19.08 -16.16 13.01
C THR A 29 18.09 -17.24 13.45
N MET A 30 16.82 -17.14 13.06
CA MET A 30 15.76 -18.10 13.39
C MET A 30 15.64 -19.24 12.35
N ASN A 31 16.49 -19.23 11.32
CA ASN A 31 16.38 -20.08 10.14
C ASN A 31 16.91 -21.52 10.32
N GLN A 32 17.30 -21.93 11.54
CA GLN A 32 17.87 -23.27 11.78
C GLN A 32 16.85 -24.43 11.71
N SER A 33 15.55 -24.15 11.77
CA SER A 33 14.48 -25.17 11.70
C SER A 33 13.45 -24.94 10.59
N ALA A 34 13.71 -23.98 9.70
CA ALA A 34 12.67 -23.30 8.91
C ALA A 34 12.26 -24.01 7.60
N SER A 35 12.96 -25.06 7.17
CA SER A 35 12.60 -25.79 5.94
C SER A 35 11.44 -26.78 6.13
N ALA A 36 11.06 -27.08 7.38
CA ALA A 36 10.02 -28.06 7.70
C ALA A 36 8.60 -27.51 7.44
N TYR A 37 8.30 -26.29 7.89
CA TYR A 37 6.94 -25.72 7.85
C TYR A 37 6.43 -25.39 6.44
N TRP A 38 7.34 -25.11 5.51
CA TRP A 38 7.01 -24.89 4.11
C TRP A 38 6.50 -26.15 3.39
N LYS A 39 6.84 -27.33 3.92
CA LYS A 39 6.38 -28.62 3.39
C LYS A 39 5.19 -29.17 4.18
N ASP A 40 5.23 -29.07 5.51
CA ASP A 40 4.17 -29.55 6.40
C ASP A 40 4.02 -28.59 7.58
N PRO A 41 2.89 -27.87 7.74
CA PRO A 41 1.60 -27.99 7.02
C PRO A 41 1.57 -27.43 5.58
N GLY A 42 2.60 -26.70 5.16
CA GLY A 42 2.69 -26.11 3.83
C GLY A 42 2.09 -24.70 3.70
N ALA A 43 2.43 -24.01 2.61
CA ALA A 43 2.05 -22.61 2.39
C ALA A 43 0.57 -22.38 2.04
N PHE A 44 -0.13 -23.41 1.53
CA PHE A 44 -1.53 -23.33 1.12
C PHE A 44 -2.41 -24.22 2.01
N VAL A 45 -3.04 -23.60 3.00
CA VAL A 45 -3.96 -24.26 3.95
C VAL A 45 -5.40 -24.22 3.48
N GLN A 46 -6.24 -25.09 4.02
CA GLN A 46 -7.68 -25.08 3.75
C GLN A 46 -8.32 -23.85 4.39
N TYR A 47 -9.26 -23.23 3.67
CA TYR A 47 -9.95 -22.01 4.11
C TYR A 47 -11.43 -22.30 4.34
N LEU A 48 -12.00 -21.73 5.41
CA LEU A 48 -13.41 -21.91 5.80
C LEU A 48 -13.87 -23.37 5.94
N GLY A 49 -12.96 -24.29 6.27
CA GLY A 49 -13.25 -25.72 6.36
C GLY A 49 -13.59 -26.38 5.02
N ILE A 50 -13.43 -25.67 3.91
CA ILE A 50 -13.65 -26.20 2.56
C ILE A 50 -12.43 -27.04 2.18
N GLY A 51 -12.63 -28.31 1.84
CA GLY A 51 -11.55 -29.20 1.44
C GLY A 51 -11.09 -29.00 -0.01
N GLY A 52 -9.92 -29.58 -0.32
CA GLY A 52 -9.42 -29.71 -1.70
C GLY A 52 -8.66 -28.49 -2.24
N SER A 53 -8.68 -28.34 -3.57
CA SER A 53 -8.04 -27.22 -4.27
C SER A 53 -8.82 -25.91 -4.13
N LEU A 54 -10.14 -25.99 -4.01
CA LEU A 54 -11.02 -24.83 -3.88
C LEU A 54 -10.76 -24.10 -2.56
N GLY A 55 -10.72 -24.81 -1.42
CA GLY A 55 -10.41 -24.21 -0.13
C GLY A 55 -9.04 -23.50 -0.10
N ARG A 56 -8.02 -24.12 -0.69
CA ARG A 56 -6.68 -23.52 -0.84
C ARG A 56 -6.69 -22.28 -1.73
N PHE A 57 -7.43 -22.31 -2.84
CA PHE A 57 -7.56 -21.16 -3.74
C PHE A 57 -8.28 -19.99 -3.05
N LEU A 58 -9.36 -20.26 -2.31
CA LEU A 58 -10.08 -19.24 -1.57
C LEU A 58 -9.20 -18.59 -0.49
N GLY A 59 -8.41 -19.39 0.24
CA GLY A 59 -7.42 -18.88 1.19
C GLY A 59 -6.42 -17.95 0.53
N PHE A 60 -5.83 -18.38 -0.60
CA PHE A 60 -4.94 -17.53 -1.40
C PHE A 60 -5.64 -16.25 -1.88
N TRP A 61 -6.87 -16.35 -2.37
CA TRP A 61 -7.63 -15.22 -2.90
C TRP A 61 -7.89 -14.17 -1.81
N THR A 62 -8.27 -14.59 -0.60
CA THR A 62 -8.45 -13.68 0.54
C THR A 62 -7.16 -12.92 0.88
N THR A 63 -5.98 -13.53 0.73
CA THR A 63 -4.71 -12.82 1.00
C THR A 63 -4.47 -11.61 0.07
N LEU A 64 -5.10 -11.56 -1.10
CA LEU A 64 -4.97 -10.43 -2.02
C LEU A 64 -5.58 -9.14 -1.45
N ASN A 65 -6.64 -9.23 -0.63
CA ASN A 65 -7.22 -8.06 0.05
C ASN A 65 -6.25 -7.47 1.07
N ASN A 66 -5.59 -8.31 1.87
CA ASN A 66 -4.57 -7.87 2.82
C ASN A 66 -3.35 -7.26 2.12
N ALA A 67 -2.94 -7.85 0.99
CA ALA A 67 -1.88 -7.28 0.17
C ALA A 67 -2.30 -5.91 -0.38
N LEU A 68 -3.53 -5.76 -0.87
CA LEU A 68 -4.09 -4.49 -1.33
C LEU A 68 -3.99 -3.37 -0.29
N TYR A 69 -4.45 -3.66 0.93
CA TYR A 69 -4.32 -2.74 2.05
C TYR A 69 -2.86 -2.35 2.31
N ALA A 70 -1.94 -3.32 2.32
CA ALA A 70 -0.52 -3.09 2.58
C ALA A 70 0.18 -2.24 1.49
N TYR A 71 -0.34 -2.22 0.26
CA TYR A 71 0.16 -1.40 -0.84
C TYR A 71 -0.55 -0.04 -0.98
N SER A 72 -1.57 0.22 -0.16
CA SER A 72 -2.29 1.50 -0.15
C SER A 72 -1.34 2.67 0.12
N GLY A 73 -1.48 3.75 -0.65
CA GLY A 73 -0.68 4.97 -0.50
C GLY A 73 0.56 5.04 -1.39
N ILE A 74 0.83 4.03 -2.23
CA ILE A 74 1.91 4.10 -3.24
C ILE A 74 1.68 5.25 -4.24
N GLU A 75 0.43 5.64 -4.47
CA GLU A 75 0.04 6.78 -5.30
C GLU A 75 0.49 8.13 -4.74
N ASN A 76 0.76 8.23 -3.44
CA ASN A 76 1.14 9.49 -2.78
C ASN A 76 2.48 10.03 -3.28
N ILE A 77 3.30 9.21 -3.92
CA ILE A 77 4.53 9.67 -4.58
C ILE A 77 4.25 10.75 -5.64
N ALA A 78 3.09 10.68 -6.31
CA ALA A 78 2.69 11.66 -7.31
C ALA A 78 2.32 13.01 -6.67
N VAL A 79 1.76 13.00 -5.46
CA VAL A 79 1.41 14.23 -4.71
C VAL A 79 2.68 15.00 -4.35
N ALA A 80 3.75 14.30 -3.99
CA ALA A 80 5.05 14.91 -3.69
C ALA A 80 5.72 15.58 -4.92
N ALA A 81 5.25 15.32 -6.14
CA ALA A 81 5.80 15.93 -7.35
C ALA A 81 5.70 17.47 -7.33
N ALA A 82 4.67 18.03 -6.69
CA ALA A 82 4.48 19.48 -6.58
C ALA A 82 5.54 20.18 -5.72
N GLU A 83 6.16 19.45 -4.79
CA GLU A 83 7.13 20.00 -3.81
C GLU A 83 8.55 19.49 -4.04
N THR A 84 8.74 18.57 -4.99
CA THR A 84 10.03 17.95 -5.26
C THR A 84 10.86 18.79 -6.23
N LYS A 85 12.15 18.96 -5.94
CA LYS A 85 13.10 19.54 -6.90
C LYS A 85 13.33 18.57 -8.06
N ASN A 86 13.22 19.07 -9.28
CA ASN A 86 13.37 18.29 -10.51
C ASN A 86 12.43 17.06 -10.59
N PRO A 87 11.10 17.26 -10.49
CA PRO A 87 10.15 16.15 -10.35
C PRO A 87 10.15 15.21 -11.56
N ARG A 88 10.50 15.68 -12.76
CA ARG A 88 10.53 14.86 -13.98
C ARG A 88 11.56 13.74 -13.92
N GLN A 89 12.66 13.94 -13.19
CA GLN A 89 13.70 12.93 -12.98
C GLN A 89 13.50 12.23 -11.63
N ALA A 90 13.23 13.00 -10.58
CA ALA A 90 13.13 12.48 -9.22
C ALA A 90 11.97 11.50 -9.04
N ILE A 91 10.78 11.81 -9.56
CA ILE A 91 9.57 10.99 -9.35
C ILE A 91 9.68 9.62 -10.04
N PRO A 92 10.05 9.51 -11.35
CA PRO A 92 10.21 8.20 -11.98
C PRO A 92 11.32 7.36 -11.34
N MET A 93 12.42 7.98 -10.89
CA MET A 93 13.47 7.27 -10.17
C MET A 93 12.98 6.76 -8.82
N ALA A 94 12.30 7.60 -8.04
CA ALA A 94 11.77 7.23 -6.74
C ALA A 94 10.72 6.12 -6.86
N ALA A 95 9.82 6.19 -7.85
CA ALA A 95 8.82 5.16 -8.12
C ALA A 95 9.45 3.79 -8.38
N LYS A 96 10.47 3.72 -9.25
CA LYS A 96 11.21 2.47 -9.52
C LYS A 96 11.89 1.91 -8.28
N ARG A 97 12.48 2.78 -7.45
CA ARG A 97 13.16 2.37 -6.21
C ARG A 97 12.16 1.87 -5.17
N ILE A 98 11.06 2.58 -4.97
CA ILE A 98 9.99 2.17 -4.05
C ILE A 98 9.43 0.82 -4.48
N PHE A 99 9.16 0.62 -5.78
CA PHE A 99 8.70 -0.66 -6.31
C PHE A 99 9.67 -1.81 -5.97
N ILE A 100 10.97 -1.64 -6.28
CA ILE A 100 11.98 -2.68 -5.98
C ILE A 100 12.11 -2.93 -4.48
N ARG A 101 12.08 -1.87 -3.66
CA ARG A 101 12.21 -1.98 -2.20
C ARG A 101 11.01 -2.71 -1.59
N ILE A 102 9.79 -2.32 -1.94
CA ILE A 102 8.58 -2.97 -1.42
C ILE A 102 8.58 -4.43 -1.87
N LEU A 103 8.85 -4.71 -3.15
CA LEU A 103 8.91 -6.08 -3.65
C LEU A 103 9.95 -6.92 -2.89
N LEU A 104 11.19 -6.43 -2.76
CA LEU A 104 12.26 -7.15 -2.10
C LEU A 104 11.93 -7.35 -0.62
N PHE A 105 11.64 -6.27 0.12
CA PHE A 105 11.45 -6.36 1.56
C PHE A 105 10.16 -7.07 1.95
N TYR A 106 9.02 -6.79 1.31
CA TYR A 106 7.76 -7.43 1.71
C TYR A 106 7.77 -8.91 1.35
N VAL A 107 8.17 -9.26 0.13
CA VAL A 107 8.17 -10.67 -0.31
C VAL A 107 9.22 -11.46 0.46
N LEU A 108 10.45 -10.95 0.61
CA LEU A 108 11.49 -11.65 1.35
C LEU A 108 11.11 -11.82 2.81
N THR A 109 10.57 -10.78 3.46
CA THR A 109 10.16 -10.87 4.85
C THR A 109 9.01 -11.86 5.04
N ILE A 110 7.96 -11.83 4.21
CA ILE A 110 6.84 -12.78 4.30
C ILE A 110 7.31 -14.20 4.02
N PHE A 111 8.16 -14.39 3.00
CA PHE A 111 8.74 -15.68 2.68
C PHE A 111 9.51 -16.25 3.88
N MET A 112 10.39 -15.44 4.47
CA MET A 112 11.19 -15.85 5.61
C MET A 112 10.32 -16.13 6.86
N VAL A 113 9.26 -15.36 7.09
CA VAL A 113 8.27 -15.65 8.14
C VAL A 113 7.56 -16.98 7.89
N GLY A 114 7.17 -17.26 6.64
CA GLY A 114 6.53 -18.51 6.25
C GLY A 114 7.42 -19.74 6.40
N LEU A 115 8.74 -19.57 6.49
CA LEU A 115 9.67 -20.65 6.83
C LEU A 115 9.70 -20.90 8.34
N VAL A 116 9.57 -19.86 9.17
CA VAL A 116 9.78 -19.95 10.63
C VAL A 116 8.49 -20.20 11.41
N VAL A 117 7.33 -19.80 10.87
CA VAL A 117 6.02 -19.95 11.53
C VAL A 117 5.16 -20.96 10.76
N PRO A 118 4.65 -22.01 11.42
CA PRO A 118 3.73 -22.94 10.77
C PRO A 118 2.40 -22.25 10.45
N SER A 119 1.88 -22.48 9.25
CA SER A 119 0.62 -21.87 8.77
C SER A 119 -0.63 -22.34 9.53
N ASN A 120 -0.51 -23.42 10.30
CA ASN A 120 -1.56 -23.97 11.16
C ASN A 120 -1.39 -23.61 12.65
N ASP A 121 -0.50 -22.67 13.01
CA ASP A 121 -0.33 -22.24 14.40
C ASP A 121 -1.66 -21.65 14.94
N PRO A 122 -2.25 -22.20 16.01
CA PRO A 122 -3.49 -21.69 16.59
C PRO A 122 -3.38 -20.24 17.07
N SER A 123 -2.17 -19.76 17.34
CA SER A 123 -1.90 -18.39 17.81
C SER A 123 -2.03 -17.35 16.70
N LEU A 124 -2.05 -17.76 15.41
CA LEU A 124 -2.31 -16.87 14.28
C LEU A 124 -3.78 -16.44 14.18
N PHE A 125 -4.68 -17.19 14.82
CA PHE A 125 -6.14 -17.02 14.67
C PHE A 125 -6.85 -16.66 15.99
N LYS A 126 -6.11 -16.54 17.10
CA LYS A 126 -6.65 -16.18 18.40
C LYS A 126 -6.54 -14.69 18.63
N SER A 127 -7.64 -13.96 18.50
CA SER A 127 -7.72 -12.54 18.89
C SER A 127 -7.54 -12.40 20.41
N SER A 128 -6.32 -12.13 20.86
CA SER A 128 -5.96 -11.82 22.25
C SER A 128 -5.83 -10.32 22.50
N GLY A 129 -6.17 -9.50 21.50
CA GLY A 129 -6.10 -8.04 21.54
C GLY A 129 -4.68 -7.48 21.71
N THR A 130 -3.67 -8.32 21.60
CA THR A 130 -2.27 -7.98 21.86
C THR A 130 -1.44 -8.39 20.64
N ALA A 131 -0.32 -7.71 20.39
CA ALA A 131 0.55 -8.01 19.25
C ALA A 131 1.26 -9.39 19.34
N SER A 132 0.86 -10.26 20.28
CA SER A 132 1.26 -11.66 20.40
C SER A 132 0.84 -12.53 19.22
N GLU A 133 -0.16 -12.12 18.45
CA GLU A 133 -0.60 -12.79 17.21
C GLU A 133 0.33 -12.50 16.03
N SER A 134 1.20 -11.50 16.15
CA SER A 134 2.15 -11.15 15.10
C SER A 134 3.03 -12.36 14.79
N PRO A 135 3.15 -12.79 13.51
CA PRO A 135 4.02 -13.90 13.13
C PRO A 135 5.46 -13.69 13.59
N PHE A 136 5.95 -12.45 13.66
CA PHE A 136 7.29 -12.15 14.18
C PHE A 136 7.41 -12.41 15.69
N VAL A 137 6.34 -12.17 16.45
CA VAL A 137 6.27 -12.43 17.88
C VAL A 137 6.12 -13.92 18.16
N ILE A 138 5.29 -14.62 17.38
CA ILE A 138 5.13 -16.09 17.43
C ILE A 138 6.47 -16.76 17.11
N ALA A 139 7.12 -16.35 16.03
CA ALA A 139 8.46 -16.83 15.68
C ALA A 139 9.43 -16.64 16.84
N ALA A 140 9.46 -15.44 17.45
CA ALA A 140 10.40 -15.13 18.53
C ALA A 140 10.14 -15.95 19.80
N LYS A 141 8.86 -16.21 20.10
CA LYS A 141 8.44 -17.09 21.19
C LYS A 141 8.85 -18.54 20.92
N ASN A 142 8.65 -19.03 19.69
CA ASN A 142 9.06 -20.37 19.28
C ASN A 142 10.59 -20.55 19.29
N ALA A 143 11.34 -19.47 19.04
CA ALA A 143 12.80 -19.44 19.17
C ALA A 143 13.30 -19.25 20.62
N GLY A 144 12.41 -19.15 21.61
CA GLY A 144 12.77 -19.03 23.04
C GLY A 144 13.27 -17.65 23.49
N ILE A 145 13.14 -16.61 22.66
CA ILE A 145 13.70 -15.27 22.94
C ILE A 145 12.65 -14.41 23.67
N LYS A 146 12.80 -14.29 25.00
CA LYS A 146 11.81 -13.62 25.88
C LYS A 146 11.68 -12.09 25.71
N VAL A 147 12.69 -11.41 25.14
CA VAL A 147 12.76 -9.94 25.07
C VAL A 147 12.18 -9.37 23.76
N VAL A 148 12.20 -10.17 22.69
CA VAL A 148 11.81 -9.73 21.33
C VAL A 148 10.33 -9.31 21.20
N PRO A 149 9.35 -9.96 21.86
CA PRO A 149 7.96 -9.50 21.82
C PRO A 149 7.79 -8.04 22.27
N SER A 150 8.47 -7.64 23.35
CA SER A 150 8.41 -6.27 23.87
C SER A 150 9.06 -5.26 22.92
N ILE A 151 10.15 -5.64 22.25
CA ILE A 151 10.82 -4.81 21.24
C ILE A 151 9.94 -4.65 20.00
N ILE A 152 9.35 -5.74 19.49
CA ILE A 152 8.46 -5.69 18.32
C ILE A 152 7.23 -4.83 18.62
N ASN A 153 6.62 -4.99 19.80
CA ASN A 153 5.48 -4.15 20.20
C ASN A 153 5.88 -2.68 20.28
N ALA A 154 7.06 -2.36 20.84
CA ALA A 154 7.56 -0.98 20.87
C ALA A 154 7.83 -0.41 19.46
N VAL A 155 8.37 -1.22 18.54
CA VAL A 155 8.67 -0.79 17.16
C VAL A 155 7.39 -0.63 16.33
N VAL A 156 6.43 -1.55 16.43
CA VAL A 156 5.14 -1.45 15.73
C VAL A 156 4.35 -0.22 16.20
N LEU A 157 4.39 0.11 17.49
CA LEU A 157 3.77 1.32 18.06
C LEU A 157 4.42 2.64 17.59
N THR A 158 5.52 2.61 16.85
CA THR A 158 6.21 3.81 16.35
C THR A 158 5.87 4.23 14.91
N LEU A 159 4.99 3.50 14.21
CA LEU A 159 4.49 3.82 12.85
C LEU A 159 2.98 4.09 12.91
N PRO A 160 2.33 4.98 12.10
CA PRO A 160 2.70 5.50 10.77
C PRO A 160 2.65 7.05 10.60
N GLY A 161 2.96 7.49 9.37
CA GLY A 161 3.13 8.88 8.91
C GLY A 161 1.86 9.68 8.56
N LEU A 162 2.08 10.93 8.12
CA LEU A 162 1.11 12.03 8.08
C LEU A 162 1.01 12.67 6.68
N LEU A 163 -0.21 12.87 6.15
CA LEU A 163 -0.54 13.84 5.08
C LEU A 163 -2.01 14.32 5.27
N GLY A 164 -2.26 15.63 5.10
CA GLY A 164 -3.30 16.38 5.81
C GLY A 164 -4.53 16.92 5.04
N ILE A 165 -5.30 17.80 5.70
CA ILE A 165 -6.48 18.51 5.18
C ILE A 165 -6.42 20.01 5.59
N LEU A 166 -6.90 20.89 4.70
CA LEU A 166 -6.73 22.36 4.62
C LEU A 166 -7.18 23.25 5.79
N ILE A 167 -7.70 22.71 6.90
CA ILE A 167 -8.01 23.48 8.12
C ILE A 167 -6.85 23.41 9.14
N PHE A 168 -5.84 22.56 8.88
CA PHE A 168 -4.73 22.23 9.77
C PHE A 168 -3.37 22.84 9.38
N THR A 169 -3.35 23.91 8.58
CA THR A 169 -2.13 24.54 8.04
C THR A 169 -1.30 25.32 9.07
N ARG A 170 -1.72 25.36 10.34
CA ARG A 170 -0.86 25.91 11.41
C ARG A 170 0.35 25.00 11.61
N VAL A 171 1.46 25.45 11.05
CA VAL A 171 2.78 24.84 11.23
C VAL A 171 3.45 25.36 12.50
N ASN A 172 4.22 24.50 13.18
CA ASN A 172 5.12 24.96 14.24
C ASN A 172 6.37 25.62 13.63
N ARG A 173 7.30 26.10 14.49
CA ARG A 173 8.56 26.73 14.05
C ARG A 173 9.46 25.83 13.17
N ALA A 174 9.22 24.53 13.12
CA ALA A 174 9.94 23.56 12.29
C ALA A 174 9.18 23.20 11.00
N GLY A 175 8.09 23.89 10.66
CA GLY A 175 7.32 23.68 9.43
C GLY A 175 6.32 22.52 9.49
N VAL A 176 6.01 21.99 10.67
CA VAL A 176 5.18 20.78 10.82
C VAL A 176 3.74 21.15 11.21
N PRO A 177 2.70 20.71 10.47
CA PRO A 177 1.29 21.04 10.75
C PRO A 177 0.79 20.30 12.00
N TYR A 178 1.04 20.86 13.18
CA TYR A 178 0.84 20.18 14.47
C TYR A 178 -0.62 19.88 14.77
N VAL A 179 -1.55 20.70 14.27
CA VAL A 179 -2.98 20.50 14.50
C VAL A 179 -3.50 19.29 13.70
N ALA A 180 -3.02 19.08 12.45
CA ALA A 180 -3.31 17.87 11.67
C ALA A 180 -2.68 16.64 12.33
N ALA A 181 -1.42 16.76 12.76
CA ALA A 181 -0.70 15.69 13.43
C ALA A 181 -1.41 15.23 14.71
N THR A 182 -1.98 16.17 15.47
CA THR A 182 -2.69 15.87 16.72
C THR A 182 -4.05 15.23 16.46
N LEU A 183 -4.83 15.73 15.48
CA LEU A 183 -6.10 15.09 15.12
C LEU A 183 -5.86 13.66 14.62
N TYR A 184 -4.88 13.47 13.72
CA TYR A 184 -4.50 12.15 13.26
C TYR A 184 -4.08 11.24 14.42
N ALA A 185 -3.30 11.75 15.38
CA ALA A 185 -2.91 10.98 16.57
C ALA A 185 -4.10 10.56 17.44
N ILE A 186 -5.18 11.35 17.48
CA ILE A 186 -6.42 10.97 18.18
C ILE A 186 -7.13 9.84 17.43
N PHE A 187 -7.23 9.91 16.11
CA PHE A 187 -7.81 8.82 15.31
C PHE A 187 -6.94 7.56 15.35
N MET A 188 -5.61 7.70 15.44
CA MET A 188 -4.70 6.60 15.69
C MET A 188 -4.96 5.90 17.03
N CYS A 189 -5.41 6.64 18.06
CA CYS A 189 -5.80 6.02 19.32
C CYS A 189 -6.98 5.04 19.16
N LEU A 190 -7.79 5.15 18.10
CA LEU A 190 -8.80 4.13 17.77
C LEU A 190 -8.18 2.78 17.40
N GLY A 191 -6.93 2.75 16.94
CA GLY A 191 -6.18 1.50 16.75
C GLY A 191 -6.00 0.70 18.05
N TYR A 192 -5.98 1.34 19.22
CA TYR A 192 -5.96 0.65 20.51
C TYR A 192 -7.27 -0.05 20.85
N MET A 193 -8.35 0.22 20.12
CA MET A 193 -9.59 -0.52 20.31
C MET A 193 -9.39 -2.01 19.99
N THR A 194 -8.40 -2.38 19.17
CA THR A 194 -8.02 -3.79 18.91
C THR A 194 -7.71 -4.61 20.18
N LEU A 195 -7.46 -3.98 21.33
CA LEU A 195 -7.32 -4.64 22.63
C LEU A 195 -8.60 -5.34 23.13
N SER A 196 -9.75 -5.06 22.52
CA SER A 196 -11.04 -5.71 22.80
C SER A 196 -11.49 -6.53 21.58
N SER A 197 -12.05 -7.72 21.82
CA SER A 197 -12.50 -8.65 20.77
C SER A 197 -13.50 -8.02 19.80
N THR A 198 -14.47 -7.25 20.30
CA THR A 198 -15.47 -6.52 19.48
C THR A 198 -14.84 -5.44 18.61
N ALA A 199 -13.72 -4.87 19.03
CA ALA A 199 -13.10 -3.77 18.30
C ALA A 199 -12.01 -4.19 17.31
N SER A 200 -11.50 -5.42 17.42
CA SER A 200 -10.78 -6.06 16.32
C SER A 200 -11.68 -6.23 15.09
N GLU A 201 -12.96 -6.50 15.30
CA GLU A 201 -13.96 -6.63 14.23
C GLU A 201 -14.21 -5.30 13.51
N VAL A 202 -14.41 -4.22 14.29
CA VAL A 202 -14.53 -2.85 13.77
C VAL A 202 -13.29 -2.44 12.98
N PHE A 203 -12.09 -2.79 13.45
CA PHE A 203 -10.86 -2.52 12.72
C PHE A 203 -10.84 -3.22 11.36
N THR A 204 -11.23 -4.49 11.29
CA THR A 204 -11.35 -5.22 10.03
C THR A 204 -12.34 -4.54 9.08
N TRP A 205 -13.50 -4.09 9.56
CA TRP A 205 -14.45 -3.36 8.71
C TRP A 205 -13.88 -2.05 8.16
N LEU A 206 -13.14 -1.30 8.98
CA LEU A 206 -12.46 -0.07 8.54
C LEU A 206 -11.35 -0.39 7.52
N GLN A 207 -10.59 -1.47 7.74
CA GLN A 207 -9.57 -1.94 6.82
C GLN A 207 -10.18 -2.33 5.47
N ASP A 208 -11.31 -3.03 5.46
CA ASP A 208 -12.02 -3.42 4.23
C ASP A 208 -12.51 -2.18 3.47
N LEU A 209 -13.13 -1.23 4.18
CA LEU A 209 -13.59 0.03 3.60
C LEU A 209 -12.44 0.80 2.93
N VAL A 210 -11.29 0.91 3.61
CA VAL A 210 -10.08 1.55 3.06
C VAL A 210 -9.57 0.79 1.83
N SER A 211 -9.48 -0.54 1.90
CA SER A 211 -9.02 -1.39 0.79
C SER A 211 -9.84 -1.18 -0.48
N ILE A 212 -11.15 -1.08 -0.33
CA ILE A 212 -12.08 -0.87 -1.44
C ILE A 212 -11.96 0.56 -1.99
N ALA A 213 -11.81 1.56 -1.12
CA ALA A 213 -11.60 2.93 -1.54
C ALA A 213 -10.31 3.05 -2.38
N THR A 214 -9.24 2.39 -1.95
CA THR A 214 -7.97 2.31 -2.68
C THR A 214 -8.13 1.61 -4.03
N LEU A 215 -8.86 0.49 -4.09
CA LEU A 215 -9.16 -0.20 -5.35
C LEU A 215 -9.83 0.70 -6.37
N VAL A 216 -10.88 1.42 -5.94
CA VAL A 216 -11.59 2.35 -6.82
C VAL A 216 -10.67 3.48 -7.26
N ASN A 217 -9.88 4.04 -6.34
CA ASN A 217 -8.90 5.07 -6.67
C ASN A 217 -7.93 4.59 -7.77
N TRP A 218 -7.38 3.38 -7.64
CA TRP A 218 -6.49 2.81 -8.64
C TRP A 218 -7.18 2.49 -9.97
N ILE A 219 -8.44 2.04 -9.96
CA ILE A 219 -9.26 1.88 -11.16
C ILE A 219 -9.41 3.23 -11.87
N CYS A 220 -9.72 4.30 -11.14
CA CYS A 220 -9.82 5.65 -11.69
C CYS A 220 -8.49 6.13 -12.29
N ILE A 221 -7.38 5.93 -11.59
CA ILE A 221 -6.03 6.26 -12.09
C ILE A 221 -5.74 5.52 -13.40
N LEU A 222 -6.03 4.22 -13.46
CA LEU A 222 -5.83 3.40 -14.66
C LEU A 222 -6.71 3.87 -15.83
N LEU A 223 -7.97 4.20 -15.59
CA LEU A 223 -8.88 4.73 -16.61
C LEU A 223 -8.40 6.09 -17.14
N ILE A 224 -7.97 6.99 -16.27
CA ILE A 224 -7.40 8.29 -16.65
C ILE A 224 -6.11 8.08 -17.45
N TYR A 225 -5.24 7.17 -17.02
CA TYR A 225 -3.99 6.86 -17.70
C TYR A 225 -4.20 6.25 -19.09
N LEU A 226 -5.16 5.33 -19.24
CA LEU A 226 -5.55 4.76 -20.54
C LEU A 226 -6.07 5.86 -21.47
N ARG A 227 -6.91 6.78 -20.98
CA ARG A 227 -7.38 7.92 -21.76
C ARG A 227 -6.23 8.84 -22.18
N PHE A 228 -5.28 9.12 -21.29
CA PHE A 228 -4.07 9.87 -21.61
C PHE A 228 -3.26 9.18 -22.72
N LEU A 229 -3.07 7.86 -22.63
CA LEU A 229 -2.42 7.03 -23.64
C LEU A 229 -3.06 7.15 -25.02
N TYR A 230 -4.39 6.98 -25.08
CA TYR A 230 -5.12 7.09 -26.33
C TYR A 230 -5.21 8.54 -26.84
N GLY A 231 -5.21 9.52 -25.94
CA GLY A 231 -5.09 10.95 -26.26
C GLY A 231 -3.75 11.26 -26.95
N CYS A 232 -2.62 10.84 -26.38
CA CYS A 232 -1.31 10.98 -27.01
C CYS A 232 -1.28 10.34 -28.40
N LYS A 233 -1.79 9.11 -28.53
CA LYS A 233 -1.85 8.41 -29.82
C LYS A 233 -2.69 9.17 -30.85
N LYS A 234 -3.82 9.75 -30.43
CA LYS A 234 -4.73 10.48 -31.31
C LYS A 234 -4.17 11.85 -31.73
N GLN A 235 -3.39 12.49 -30.86
CA GLN A 235 -2.72 13.78 -31.11
C GLN A 235 -1.34 13.65 -31.77
N GLY A 236 -0.93 12.42 -32.13
CA GLY A 236 0.38 12.15 -32.75
C GLY A 236 1.56 12.48 -31.84
N ILE A 237 1.40 12.39 -30.52
CA ILE A 237 2.45 12.64 -29.53
C ILE A 237 3.24 11.35 -29.31
N ASP A 238 4.54 11.39 -29.58
CA ASP A 238 5.43 10.27 -29.26
C ASP A 238 5.84 10.33 -27.78
N ARG A 239 5.36 9.35 -27.01
CA ARG A 239 5.59 9.26 -25.57
C ARG A 239 7.06 9.05 -25.20
N HIS A 240 7.86 8.42 -26.05
CA HIS A 240 9.24 8.08 -25.69
C HIS A 240 10.21 9.24 -25.92
N THR A 241 9.84 10.18 -26.78
CA THR A 241 10.67 11.33 -27.15
C THR A 241 10.15 12.63 -26.54
N GLU A 242 8.83 12.82 -26.49
CA GLU A 242 8.23 14.09 -26.04
C GLU A 242 7.89 14.12 -24.55
N LEU A 243 7.75 12.96 -23.89
CA LEU A 243 7.44 12.91 -22.46
C LEU A 243 8.69 12.66 -21.61
N PRO A 244 8.76 13.21 -20.38
CA PRO A 244 9.89 12.98 -19.49
C PRO A 244 10.08 11.50 -19.10
N TRP A 245 9.00 10.73 -19.08
CA TRP A 245 9.04 9.32 -18.78
C TRP A 245 7.87 8.57 -19.44
N ALA A 246 8.20 7.43 -20.06
CA ALA A 246 7.24 6.49 -20.59
C ALA A 246 7.38 5.13 -19.88
N ALA A 247 6.28 4.64 -19.32
CA ALA A 247 6.24 3.31 -18.73
C ALA A 247 6.41 2.22 -19.82
N PRO A 248 7.20 1.16 -19.55
CA PRO A 248 7.32 0.03 -20.46
C PRO A 248 6.03 -0.79 -20.51
N LEU A 249 5.85 -1.57 -21.58
CA LEU A 249 4.75 -2.55 -21.76
C LEU A 249 3.33 -1.97 -21.77
N GLN A 250 3.21 -0.68 -22.09
CA GLN A 250 1.91 -0.02 -22.24
C GLN A 250 1.33 -0.24 -23.64
N PRO A 251 0.01 -0.43 -23.81
CA PRO A 251 -1.06 -0.33 -22.81
C PRO A 251 -1.39 -1.65 -22.08
N TYR A 252 -0.72 -2.76 -22.40
CA TYR A 252 -1.10 -4.10 -21.93
C TYR A 252 -1.11 -4.23 -20.41
N THR A 253 -0.10 -3.68 -19.73
CA THR A 253 -0.02 -3.71 -18.27
C THR A 253 -1.15 -2.93 -17.61
N SER A 254 -1.55 -1.79 -18.17
CA SER A 254 -2.66 -1.00 -17.63
C SER A 254 -4.00 -1.72 -17.77
N TRP A 255 -4.25 -2.38 -18.91
CA TRP A 255 -5.47 -3.18 -19.09
C TRP A 255 -5.50 -4.42 -18.20
N ALA A 256 -4.36 -5.12 -18.06
CA ALA A 256 -4.25 -6.28 -17.17
C ALA A 256 -4.52 -5.89 -15.70
N SER A 257 -3.91 -4.81 -15.21
CA SER A 257 -4.15 -4.29 -13.86
C SER A 257 -5.59 -3.83 -13.67
N LEU A 258 -6.18 -3.17 -14.67
CA LEU A 258 -7.57 -2.71 -14.60
C LEU A 258 -8.53 -3.89 -14.48
N ALA A 259 -8.35 -4.93 -15.30
CA ALA A 259 -9.16 -6.14 -15.23
C ALA A 259 -9.02 -6.82 -13.85
N LEU A 260 -7.80 -6.96 -13.36
CA LEU A 260 -7.54 -7.55 -12.04
C LEU A 260 -8.19 -6.76 -10.91
N PHE A 261 -8.05 -5.44 -10.88
CA PHE A 261 -8.62 -4.60 -9.83
C PHE A 261 -10.15 -4.57 -9.87
N VAL A 262 -10.75 -4.61 -11.06
CA VAL A 262 -12.22 -4.75 -11.19
C VAL A 262 -12.67 -6.12 -10.66
N ILE A 263 -11.96 -7.20 -10.97
CA ILE A 263 -12.27 -8.53 -10.44
C ILE A 263 -12.15 -8.53 -8.90
N LEU A 264 -11.08 -7.96 -8.34
CA LEU A 264 -10.88 -7.86 -6.89
C LEU A 264 -11.95 -6.99 -6.22
N LEU A 265 -12.40 -5.91 -6.86
CA LEU A 265 -13.48 -5.06 -6.35
C LEU A 265 -14.78 -5.84 -6.17
N PHE A 266 -15.15 -6.70 -7.13
CA PHE A 266 -16.37 -7.50 -7.02
C PHE A 266 -16.21 -8.71 -6.10
N THR A 267 -15.03 -9.31 -6.08
CA THR A 267 -14.75 -10.52 -5.30
C THR A 267 -14.20 -10.23 -3.91
N GLY A 268 -14.01 -8.96 -3.52
CA GLY A 268 -13.43 -8.59 -2.22
C GLY A 268 -14.21 -9.14 -1.03
N GLY A 269 -15.55 -9.08 -1.08
CA GLY A 269 -16.45 -9.59 -0.04
C GLY A 269 -17.05 -10.98 -0.32
N TYR A 270 -16.39 -11.80 -1.15
CA TYR A 270 -16.94 -13.07 -1.64
C TYR A 270 -17.35 -14.05 -0.54
N THR A 271 -16.73 -13.97 0.64
CA THR A 271 -17.01 -14.84 1.80
C THR A 271 -18.46 -14.78 2.23
N THR A 272 -19.09 -13.60 2.13
CA THR A 272 -20.52 -13.38 2.41
C THR A 272 -21.45 -14.25 1.55
N PHE A 273 -21.02 -14.60 0.34
CA PHE A 273 -21.82 -15.39 -0.60
C PHE A 273 -21.60 -16.90 -0.48
N ILE A 274 -20.75 -17.35 0.46
CA ILE A 274 -20.57 -18.77 0.75
C ILE A 274 -21.72 -19.24 1.65
N HIS A 275 -22.30 -20.40 1.31
CA HIS A 275 -23.40 -20.99 2.09
C HIS A 275 -23.02 -21.12 3.58
N GLY A 276 -23.83 -20.54 4.47
CA GLY A 276 -23.60 -20.56 5.91
C GLY A 276 -22.69 -19.45 6.46
N HIS A 277 -22.17 -18.55 5.61
CA HIS A 277 -21.27 -17.46 5.98
C HIS A 277 -21.85 -16.06 5.69
N TRP A 278 -23.18 -15.93 5.58
CA TRP A 278 -23.81 -14.64 5.38
C TRP A 278 -23.63 -13.75 6.61
N ASP A 279 -23.00 -12.59 6.40
CA ASP A 279 -22.83 -11.57 7.42
C ASP A 279 -23.18 -10.19 6.87
N ASN A 280 -24.10 -9.49 7.55
CA ASN A 280 -24.60 -8.19 7.10
C ASN A 280 -23.52 -7.11 7.18
N GLU A 281 -22.67 -7.17 8.20
CA GLU A 281 -21.66 -6.15 8.47
C GLU A 281 -20.53 -6.23 7.43
N THR A 282 -20.03 -7.45 7.16
CA THR A 282 -19.06 -7.74 6.10
C THR A 282 -19.61 -7.41 4.72
N PHE A 283 -20.89 -7.69 4.45
CA PHE A 283 -21.52 -7.31 3.18
C PHE A 283 -21.51 -5.80 2.97
N ILE A 284 -21.94 -5.04 3.99
CA ILE A 284 -21.99 -3.58 3.89
C ILE A 284 -20.57 -3.02 3.82
N SER A 285 -19.65 -3.42 4.69
CA SER A 285 -18.26 -2.93 4.66
C SER A 285 -17.57 -3.24 3.32
N SER A 286 -17.87 -4.41 2.73
CA SER A 286 -17.24 -4.86 1.48
C SER A 286 -17.83 -4.26 0.21
N TYR A 287 -19.07 -3.76 0.24
CA TYR A 287 -19.77 -3.34 -0.99
C TYR A 287 -20.34 -1.93 -0.95
N LEU A 288 -20.45 -1.27 0.22
CA LEU A 288 -21.02 0.07 0.37
C LEU A 288 -20.33 1.13 -0.51
N ASN A 289 -19.03 1.00 -0.73
CA ASN A 289 -18.26 2.00 -1.45
C ASN A 289 -18.64 2.07 -2.95
N ILE A 290 -19.03 0.94 -3.56
CA ILE A 290 -19.41 0.87 -4.98
C ILE A 290 -20.59 1.81 -5.29
N PRO A 291 -21.79 1.66 -4.69
CA PRO A 291 -22.89 2.56 -4.95
C PRO A 291 -22.59 3.99 -4.51
N LEU A 292 -21.85 4.20 -3.41
CA LEU A 292 -21.44 5.52 -2.95
C LEU A 292 -20.67 6.28 -4.05
N ILE A 293 -19.67 5.64 -4.65
CA ILE A 293 -18.86 6.26 -5.70
C ILE A 293 -19.67 6.50 -6.97
N LEU A 294 -20.57 5.58 -7.34
CA LEU A 294 -21.45 5.79 -8.50
C LEU A 294 -22.37 6.99 -8.27
N VAL A 295 -22.96 7.11 -7.08
CA VAL A 295 -23.80 8.26 -6.70
C VAL A 295 -22.99 9.55 -6.71
N LEU A 296 -21.78 9.56 -6.16
CA LEU A 296 -20.92 10.75 -6.17
C LEU A 296 -20.52 11.14 -7.59
N PHE A 297 -20.10 10.18 -8.41
CA PHE A 297 -19.66 10.42 -9.79
C PHE A 297 -20.81 10.88 -10.69
N PHE A 298 -21.90 10.11 -10.75
CA PHE A 298 -23.06 10.45 -11.58
C PHE A 298 -23.83 11.63 -11.01
N GLY A 299 -23.93 11.75 -9.69
CA GLY A 299 -24.55 12.90 -9.02
C GLY A 299 -23.81 14.20 -9.32
N TYR A 300 -22.47 14.20 -9.25
CA TYR A 300 -21.67 15.35 -9.67
C TYR A 300 -21.86 15.67 -11.15
N LYS A 301 -21.82 14.66 -12.03
CA LYS A 301 -22.00 14.85 -13.47
C LYS A 301 -23.40 15.38 -13.82
N TYR A 302 -24.43 14.92 -13.10
CA TYR A 302 -25.81 15.38 -13.26
C TYR A 302 -25.98 16.83 -12.78
N TYR A 303 -25.44 17.16 -11.60
CA TYR A 303 -25.54 18.50 -11.02
C TYR A 303 -24.70 19.54 -11.80
N ALA A 304 -23.43 19.22 -12.06
CA ALA A 304 -22.49 20.12 -12.74
C ALA A 304 -22.62 20.10 -14.26
N LYS A 305 -23.46 19.22 -14.82
CA LYS A 305 -23.70 19.03 -16.27
C LYS A 305 -22.40 18.91 -17.09
N THR A 306 -21.39 18.27 -16.52
CA THR A 306 -20.07 18.17 -17.13
C THR A 306 -20.04 17.10 -18.23
N THR A 307 -19.36 17.40 -19.32
CA THR A 307 -19.09 16.46 -20.41
C THR A 307 -17.67 15.91 -20.29
N MET A 308 -17.47 14.69 -20.77
CA MET A 308 -16.16 14.07 -20.74
C MET A 308 -15.34 14.59 -21.93
N VAL A 309 -14.19 15.22 -21.66
CA VAL A 309 -13.31 15.83 -22.68
C VAL A 309 -12.91 14.80 -23.75
N SER A 310 -13.08 15.15 -25.02
CA SER A 310 -12.72 14.26 -26.13
C SER A 310 -11.22 13.98 -26.16
N LEU A 311 -10.80 12.86 -26.76
CA LEU A 311 -9.37 12.50 -26.84
C LEU A 311 -8.53 13.51 -27.65
N GLU A 312 -9.16 14.26 -28.56
CA GLU A 312 -8.48 15.25 -29.41
C GLU A 312 -8.26 16.57 -28.67
N GLU A 313 -9.24 16.99 -27.86
CA GLU A 313 -9.22 18.27 -27.16
C GLU A 313 -8.47 18.23 -25.82
N MET A 314 -7.94 17.07 -25.42
CA MET A 314 -7.16 16.99 -24.18
C MET A 314 -5.94 17.92 -24.27
N PRO A 315 -5.69 18.79 -23.27
CA PRO A 315 -4.64 19.81 -23.32
C PRO A 315 -3.24 19.24 -23.08
N ILE A 316 -2.88 18.12 -23.70
CA ILE A 316 -1.60 17.43 -23.49
C ILE A 316 -0.44 18.25 -24.10
N ARG A 317 -0.62 18.75 -25.33
CA ARG A 317 0.39 19.58 -26.02
C ARG A 317 0.80 20.81 -25.20
N GLY A 318 -0.16 21.54 -24.63
CA GLY A 318 0.12 22.72 -23.82
C GLY A 318 1.00 22.41 -22.61
N PHE A 319 0.80 21.27 -21.94
CA PHE A 319 1.68 20.85 -20.85
C PHE A 319 3.08 20.45 -21.32
N ILE A 320 3.21 19.87 -22.51
CA ILE A 320 4.51 19.56 -23.13
C ILE A 320 5.26 20.87 -23.48
N GLU A 321 4.57 21.89 -23.98
CA GLU A 321 5.19 23.18 -24.29
C GLU A 321 5.70 23.87 -23.02
N ILE A 322 4.90 23.91 -21.95
CA ILE A 322 5.33 24.43 -20.63
C ILE A 322 6.58 23.67 -20.13
N TYR A 323 6.59 22.35 -20.32
CA TYR A 323 7.72 21.48 -20.00
C TYR A 323 9.00 21.87 -20.78
N GLN A 324 8.89 22.11 -22.09
CA GLN A 324 10.01 22.48 -22.95
C GLN A 324 10.57 23.87 -22.63
N GLN A 325 9.70 24.81 -22.26
CA GLN A 325 10.08 26.18 -21.89
C GLN A 325 10.79 26.25 -20.52
N ASN A 326 10.57 25.26 -19.65
CA ASN A 326 11.16 25.20 -18.31
C ASN A 326 12.07 23.97 -18.18
N PRO A 327 13.27 23.93 -18.78
CA PRO A 327 14.16 22.78 -18.67
C PRO A 327 14.69 22.62 -17.25
N GLU A 328 14.63 21.40 -16.73
CA GLU A 328 15.22 21.06 -15.43
C GLU A 328 16.74 20.88 -15.54
N PRO A 329 17.53 21.36 -14.57
CA PRO A 329 18.96 21.10 -14.53
C PRO A 329 19.20 19.59 -14.49
N GLN A 330 20.06 19.10 -15.39
CA GLN A 330 20.44 17.69 -15.44
C GLN A 330 21.07 17.26 -14.12
N GLU A 331 20.63 16.12 -13.58
CA GLU A 331 21.26 15.55 -12.39
C GLU A 331 22.72 15.18 -12.71
N LYS A 332 23.65 15.62 -11.83
CA LYS A 332 25.06 15.26 -11.97
C LYS A 332 25.20 13.73 -11.89
N PRO A 333 25.91 13.08 -12.82
CA PRO A 333 26.07 11.63 -12.80
C PRO A 333 26.74 11.19 -11.50
N LYS A 334 26.22 10.13 -10.89
CA LYS A 334 26.77 9.61 -9.63
C LYS A 334 28.17 9.03 -9.87
N THR A 335 29.14 9.54 -9.11
CA THR A 335 30.54 9.09 -9.14
C THR A 335 30.89 8.28 -7.88
N GLY A 336 31.80 7.32 -8.03
CA GLY A 336 32.34 6.51 -6.92
C GLY A 336 31.34 5.59 -6.22
N LEU A 337 31.47 5.45 -4.89
CA LEU A 337 30.62 4.61 -4.03
C LEU A 337 29.11 4.93 -4.12
N ARG A 338 28.75 6.14 -4.58
CA ARG A 338 27.34 6.51 -4.84
C ARG A 338 26.68 5.69 -5.95
N ARG A 339 27.46 5.02 -6.81
CA ARG A 339 26.94 4.06 -7.81
C ARG A 339 26.46 2.75 -7.19
N LEU A 340 27.04 2.32 -6.07
CA LEU A 340 26.59 1.14 -5.33
C LEU A 340 25.28 1.40 -4.58
N ASN A 341 24.92 2.67 -4.40
CA ASN A 341 23.68 3.12 -3.78
C ASN A 341 22.48 3.05 -4.75
N ILE A 342 22.37 1.96 -5.52
CA ILE A 342 21.31 1.70 -6.51
C ILE A 342 19.92 1.76 -5.85
N LEU A 343 19.85 1.33 -4.60
CA LEU A 343 18.62 1.37 -3.82
C LEU A 343 18.38 2.71 -3.13
N TRP A 344 19.39 3.57 -2.90
CA TRP A 344 19.33 4.61 -1.85
C TRP A 344 19.73 6.04 -2.23
N SER A 345 20.54 6.27 -3.26
CA SER A 345 20.76 7.62 -3.81
C SER A 345 19.93 7.78 -5.05
#